data_AF-A0A5C0E2J5-F1
#
_entry.id   AF-A0A5C0E2J5-F1
#
_cell.length_a   1.000
_cell.length_b   1.000
_cell.length_c   1.000
_cell.angle_alpha   90.00
_cell.angle_beta   90.00
_cell.angle_gamma   90.00
#
_symmetry.space_group_name_H-M   'P 1'
#
loop_
_entity.id
_entity.type
_entity.pdbx_description
1 polymer ?
#
loop_
_entity_poly.entity_id
_entity_poly.type
_entity_poly.pdbx_seq_one_letter_code
_entity_poly.pdbx_strand_id
1 'polypeptide(L)'
;MTDKLYDPNILYENEKKYTNYFENLKAEFSNNFQIWIRRADFNRSLAVGIVHTDLQVAVIIYLKYGNLDIIDPLKPRIINLAINHFLSEKTGDLILNIPQ
;
A
#
# COMPACT_ATOMS: atom_id res chain seq x y z
N MET A 1 -0.86 14.54 -4.20
CA MET A 1 -0.77 13.27 -3.47
C MET A 1 0.33 13.44 -2.43
N THR A 2 0.12 13.00 -1.20
CA THR A 2 1.10 13.15 -0.11
C THR A 2 1.51 11.78 0.36
N ASP A 3 2.78 11.48 0.13
CA ASP A 3 3.38 10.18 0.44
C ASP A 3 4.34 10.36 1.63
N LYS A 4 4.30 9.43 2.57
CA LYS A 4 5.25 9.36 3.68
C LYS A 4 5.66 7.92 3.92
N LEU A 5 6.91 7.72 4.35
CA LEU A 5 7.34 6.40 4.79
C LEU A 5 6.52 5.99 6.02
N TYR A 6 6.14 4.72 6.08
CA TYR A 6 5.42 4.18 7.22
C TYR A 6 6.31 4.21 8.48
N ASP A 7 5.83 4.92 9.51
CA ASP A 7 6.39 4.89 10.86
C ASP A 7 5.23 4.72 11.85
N PRO A 8 5.20 3.62 12.63
CA PRO A 8 4.12 3.37 13.59
C PRO A 8 3.99 4.45 14.68
N ASN A 9 5.06 5.21 14.94
CA ASN A 9 5.05 6.28 15.94
C ASN A 9 4.48 7.61 15.41
N ILE A 10 4.37 7.75 14.09
CA ILE A 10 4.01 9.01 13.43
C ILE A 10 2.80 8.78 12.49
N LEU A 11 1.71 8.27 13.07
CA LEU A 11 0.43 8.05 12.37
C LEU A 11 -0.62 9.08 12.75
N TYR A 12 -1.38 9.53 11.75
CA TYR A 12 -2.59 10.32 11.99
C TYR A 12 -3.72 9.43 12.52
N GLU A 13 -4.68 10.01 13.25
CA GLU A 13 -5.81 9.26 13.83
C GLU A 13 -6.56 8.39 12.82
N ASN A 14 -6.76 8.89 11.61
CA ASN A 14 -7.44 8.15 10.54
C ASN A 14 -6.58 7.03 9.92
N GLU A 15 -5.27 6.99 10.17
CA GLU A 15 -4.35 5.95 9.69
C GLU A 15 -4.22 4.81 10.70
N LYS A 16 -4.36 5.10 12.01
CA LYS A 16 -4.18 4.13 13.10
C LYS A 16 -5.05 2.88 12.98
N LYS A 17 -6.26 3.02 12.43
CA LYS A 17 -7.14 1.86 12.20
C LYS A 17 -6.60 0.86 11.16
N TYR A 18 -5.63 1.27 10.35
CA TYR A 18 -4.99 0.43 9.34
C TYR A 18 -3.60 -0.05 9.74
N THR A 19 -3.13 0.25 10.97
CA THR A 19 -1.80 -0.14 11.45
C THR A 19 -1.48 -1.62 11.21
N ASN A 20 -2.45 -2.51 11.50
CA ASN A 20 -2.25 -3.95 11.29
C ASN A 20 -1.97 -4.30 9.82
N TYR A 21 -2.55 -3.58 8.85
CA TYR A 21 -2.27 -3.81 7.44
C TYR A 21 -0.85 -3.37 7.08
N PHE A 22 -0.36 -2.25 7.62
CA PHE A 22 1.00 -1.80 7.40
C PHE A 22 2.03 -2.76 8.01
N GLU A 23 1.79 -3.23 9.24
CA GLU A 23 2.66 -4.20 9.90
C GLU A 23 2.69 -5.55 9.16
N ASN A 24 1.54 -6.05 8.72
CA ASN A 24 1.47 -7.28 7.94
C ASN A 24 2.26 -7.17 6.63
N LEU A 25 2.13 -6.05 5.92
CA LEU A 25 2.90 -5.82 4.70
C LEU A 25 4.40 -5.65 4.95
N LYS A 26 4.78 -5.02 6.05
CA LYS A 26 6.19 -4.90 6.45
C LYS A 26 6.80 -6.27 6.77
N ALA A 27 6.02 -7.18 7.37
CA ALA A 27 6.45 -8.55 7.63
C ALA A 27 6.58 -9.36 6.33
N GLU A 28 5.62 -9.22 5.41
CA GLU A 28 5.61 -9.92 4.12
C GLU A 28 6.70 -9.42 3.15
N PHE A 29 6.89 -8.09 3.09
CA PHE A 29 7.82 -7.41 2.18
C PHE A 29 8.95 -6.77 2.99
N SER A 30 10.01 -7.54 3.24
CA SER A 30 11.18 -7.10 4.03
C SER A 30 12.45 -6.92 3.19
N ASN A 31 13.48 -6.30 3.80
CA ASN A 31 14.85 -6.09 3.33
C ASN A 31 15.04 -5.19 2.09
N ASN A 32 14.27 -5.38 1.02
CA ASN A 32 14.40 -4.64 -0.24
C ASN A 32 13.16 -3.79 -0.57
N PHE A 33 12.22 -3.72 0.37
CA PHE A 33 10.96 -3.03 0.21
C PHE A 33 10.76 -1.97 1.28
N GLN A 34 10.13 -0.88 0.86
CA GLN A 34 9.65 0.18 1.73
C GLN A 34 8.13 0.23 1.69
N ILE A 35 7.53 0.38 2.87
CA ILE A 35 6.10 0.57 3.02
C ILE A 35 5.84 2.07 3.15
N TRP A 36 5.06 2.63 2.24
CA TRP A 36 4.69 4.04 2.17
C TRP A 36 3.20 4.21 2.42
N ILE A 37 2.83 5.20 3.22
CA ILE A 37 1.46 5.65 3.33
C ILE A 37 1.22 6.71 2.26
N ARG A 38 0.22 6.48 1.42
CA ARG A 38 -0.14 7.34 0.29
C ARG A 38 -1.52 7.94 0.50
N ARG A 39 -1.61 9.27 0.55
CA ARG A 39 -2.86 10.01 0.72
C ARG A 39 -3.19 10.78 -0.55
N ALA A 40 -4.42 10.64 -1.01
CA ALA A 40 -4.93 11.31 -2.20
C ALA A 40 -6.33 11.88 -1.96
N ASP A 41 -6.77 12.72 -2.90
CA ASP A 41 -8.12 13.32 -2.91
C ASP A 41 -8.50 13.96 -1.58
N PHE A 42 -7.68 14.88 -1.07
CA PHE A 42 -7.93 15.57 0.22
C PHE A 42 -8.21 14.62 1.40
N ASN A 43 -7.43 13.55 1.53
CA ASN A 43 -7.57 12.47 2.54
C ASN A 43 -8.83 11.60 2.39
N ARG A 44 -9.55 11.71 1.27
CA ARG A 44 -10.66 10.81 0.94
C ARG A 44 -10.17 9.43 0.52
N SER A 45 -8.94 9.34 0.03
CA SER A 45 -8.32 8.06 -0.32
C SER A 45 -7.03 7.84 0.46
N LEU A 46 -6.85 6.60 0.91
CA LEU A 46 -5.66 6.12 1.61
C LEU A 46 -5.22 4.81 0.96
N ALA A 47 -3.96 4.74 0.58
CA ALA A 47 -3.33 3.55 0.04
C ALA A 47 -2.00 3.27 0.74
N VAL A 48 -1.57 2.03 0.62
CA VAL A 48 -0.22 1.63 0.94
C VAL A 48 0.56 1.47 -0.37
N GLY A 49 1.74 2.07 -0.43
CA GLY A 49 2.72 1.84 -1.49
C GLY A 49 3.78 0.86 -1.00
N ILE A 50 3.94 -0.26 -1.68
CA ILE A 50 5.05 -1.19 -1.49
C ILE A 50 6.06 -0.84 -2.58
N VAL A 51 7.22 -0.33 -2.21
CA VAL A 51 8.21 0.19 -3.17
C VAL A 51 9.47 -0.65 -3.07
N HIS A 52 9.88 -1.26 -4.19
CA HIS A 52 11.18 -1.93 -4.25
C HIS A 52 12.29 -0.87 -4.32
N THR A 53 13.27 -0.91 -3.41
CA THR A 53 14.29 0.14 -3.27
C THR A 53 15.13 0.30 -4.54
N ASP A 54 15.41 -0.80 -5.23
CA ASP A 54 16.34 -0.81 -6.36
C ASP A 54 15.66 -0.70 -7.74
N LEU A 55 14.37 -1.02 -7.84
CA LEU A 55 13.72 -1.26 -9.13
C LEU A 55 12.79 -0.14 -9.61
N GLN A 56 12.62 0.96 -8.85
CA GLN A 56 11.63 2.02 -9.14
C GLN A 56 10.21 1.49 -9.48
N VAL A 57 9.88 0.27 -9.04
CA VAL A 57 8.58 -0.36 -9.23
C VAL A 57 7.83 -0.31 -7.91
N ALA A 58 6.58 0.17 -7.94
CA ALA A 58 5.71 0.17 -6.78
C ALA A 58 4.42 -0.64 -7.01
N VAL A 59 3.90 -1.21 -5.94
CA VAL A 59 2.52 -1.70 -5.87
C VAL A 59 1.74 -0.77 -4.93
N ILE A 60 0.64 -0.22 -5.41
CA ILE A 60 -0.25 0.67 -4.66
C ILE A 60 -1.53 -0.11 -4.36
N ILE A 61 -1.80 -0.35 -3.08
CA ILE A 61 -3.02 -1.04 -2.63
C ILE A 61 -3.88 -0.04 -1.86
N TYR A 62 -5.08 0.25 -2.36
CA TYR A 62 -6.01 1.10 -1.62
C TYR A 62 -6.57 0.37 -0.39
N LEU A 63 -6.59 1.09 0.73
CA LEU A 63 -7.23 0.71 1.99
C LEU A 63 -8.56 1.48 2.17
N LYS A 64 -8.63 2.67 1.57
CA LYS A 64 -9.78 3.57 1.54
C LYS A 64 -9.82 4.28 0.21
N TYR A 65 -11.00 4.37 -0.41
CA TYR A 65 -11.19 5.12 -1.65
C TYR A 65 -12.46 5.96 -1.58
N GLY A 66 -12.35 7.27 -1.84
CA GLY A 66 -13.52 8.15 -1.90
C GLY A 66 -14.35 8.22 -0.61
N ASN A 67 -13.71 8.12 0.56
CA ASN A 67 -14.33 7.98 1.89
C ASN A 67 -14.88 6.60 2.27
N LEU A 68 -14.77 5.60 1.40
CA LEU A 68 -15.20 4.24 1.67
C LEU A 68 -14.01 3.36 2.05
N ASP A 69 -14.13 2.65 3.16
CA ASP A 69 -13.16 1.63 3.56
C ASP A 69 -13.29 0.41 2.63
N ILE A 70 -12.16 -0.11 2.17
CA ILE A 70 -12.13 -1.33 1.38
C ILE A 70 -12.17 -2.51 2.36
N ILE A 71 -13.16 -3.38 2.16
CA ILE A 71 -13.31 -4.60 2.98
C ILE A 71 -12.20 -5.58 2.59
N ASP A 72 -11.43 -6.00 3.59
CA ASP A 72 -10.36 -6.99 3.46
C ASP A 72 -9.32 -6.62 2.37
N PRO A 73 -8.66 -5.46 2.49
CA PRO A 73 -7.84 -4.88 1.43
C PRO A 73 -6.60 -5.73 1.10
N LEU A 74 -6.16 -6.57 2.05
CA LEU A 74 -5.01 -7.45 1.94
C LEU A 74 -5.39 -8.94 1.80
N LYS A 75 -6.58 -9.25 1.28
CA LYS A 75 -6.97 -10.64 1.00
C LYS A 75 -5.88 -11.36 0.18
N PRO A 76 -5.68 -12.69 0.34
CA PRO A 76 -4.53 -13.41 -0.21
C PRO A 76 -4.28 -13.17 -1.71
N ARG A 77 -5.35 -13.04 -2.51
CA ARG A 77 -5.27 -12.72 -3.94
C ARG A 77 -4.54 -11.40 -4.22
N ILE A 78 -4.75 -10.36 -3.41
CA ILE A 78 -4.12 -9.05 -3.60
C ILE A 78 -2.63 -9.11 -3.29
N ILE A 79 -2.25 -9.81 -2.22
CA ILE A 79 -0.85 -10.04 -1.87
C ILE A 79 -0.14 -10.82 -2.97
N ASN A 80 -0.75 -11.90 -3.47
CA ASN A 80 -0.18 -12.69 -4.56
C ASN A 80 -0.01 -11.87 -5.85
N LEU A 81 -0.94 -10.95 -6.16
CA LEU A 81 -0.78 -10.05 -7.30
C LEU A 81 0.39 -9.08 -7.11
N ALA A 82 0.59 -8.56 -5.90
CA ALA A 82 1.73 -7.71 -5.58
C ALA A 82 3.06 -8.45 -5.75
N ILE A 83 3.17 -9.66 -5.18
CA ILE A 83 4.36 -10.52 -5.30
C ILE A 83 4.67 -10.82 -6.78
N ASN A 84 3.66 -11.27 -7.54
CA ASN A 84 3.83 -11.59 -8.95
C ASN A 84 4.27 -10.37 -9.78
N HIS A 85 3.82 -9.17 -9.42
CA HIS A 85 4.23 -7.94 -10.11
C HIS A 85 5.73 -7.72 -9.97
N PHE A 86 6.26 -7.80 -8.75
CA PHE A 86 7.70 -7.65 -8.50
C PHE A 86 8.54 -8.74 -9.16
N LEU A 87 8.00 -9.95 -9.34
CA LEU A 87 8.68 -11.04 -10.05
C LEU A 87 8.59 -10.94 -11.58
N SER A 88 7.64 -10.18 -12.12
CA SER A 88 7.32 -10.20 -13.54
C SER A 88 8.24 -9.34 -14.43
N GLU A 89 9.24 -8.66 -13.86
CA GLU A 89 10.13 -7.69 -14.52
C GLU A 89 9.39 -6.57 -15.28
N LYS A 90 8.07 -6.46 -15.09
CA LYS A 90 7.26 -5.42 -15.73
C LYS A 90 7.63 -4.07 -15.15
N THR A 91 7.91 -3.13 -16.05
CA THR A 91 8.12 -1.74 -15.68
C THR A 91 6.77 -1.06 -15.44
N GLY A 92 6.71 -0.25 -14.38
CA GLY A 92 5.53 0.54 -14.02
C GLY A 92 4.83 0.09 -12.73
N ASP A 93 4.05 1.00 -12.19
CA ASP A 93 3.33 0.81 -10.93
C ASP A 93 2.07 -0.04 -11.13
N LEU A 94 1.83 -0.99 -10.23
CA LEU A 94 0.58 -1.75 -10.17
C LEU A 94 -0.36 -1.11 -9.16
N ILE A 95 -1.59 -0.78 -9.57
CA ILE A 95 -2.60 -0.21 -8.68
C ILE A 95 -3.73 -1.23 -8.43
N LEU A 96 -4.01 -1.51 -7.16
CA LEU A 96 -4.95 -2.52 -6.70
C LEU A 96 -6.04 -1.92 -5.81
N ASN A 97 -7.20 -2.59 -5.79
CA ASN A 97 -8.40 -2.21 -5.03
C ASN A 97 -9.00 -0.83 -5.38
N ILE A 98 -8.90 -0.39 -6.64
CA ILE A 98 -9.74 0.72 -7.10
C ILE A 98 -11.16 0.17 -7.32
N PRO A 99 -12.20 0.71 -6.64
CA PRO A 99 -13.59 0.40 -6.96
C PRO A 99 -13.89 0.78 -8.41
N GLN A 100 -14.49 -0.14 -9.17
CA GLN A 100 -14.98 0.13 -10.53
C GLN A 100 -16.30 0.89 -10.50
#